data_AF-A0A973XB70-F1
#
_entry.id   AF-A0A973XB70-F1
#
_cell.length_a   1.000
_cell.length_b   1.000
_cell.length_c   1.000
_cell.angle_alpha   90.00
_cell.angle_beta   90.00
_cell.angle_gamma   90.00
#
_symmetry.space_group_name_H-M   'P 1'
#
loop_
_entity.id
_entity.type
_entity.pdbx_description
1 polymer ?
#
loop_
_entity_poly.entity_id
_entity_poly.type
_entity_poly.pdbx_seq_one_letter_code
_entity_poly.pdbx_strand_id
1 'polypeptide(L)'
;GPLVGGLFNTFPYTSFSQNVGLVAVTGVKSRFVCVAGGLILIVLGLLPKMAALVESLPTVVLGGAGLVMFGMVTATGIRILSGVEFKTNRYNALVVAVAIGVGMVPLVAPNFKQWMPHGLHPLIESGILLTSIAALLLNLYFNGAQGDARDAVAAARQADAH
;
A
#
# COMPACT_ATOMS: atom_id res chain seq x y z
N GLY A 1 7.90 12.07 10.32
CA GLY A 1 8.25 11.99 8.89
C GLY A 1 7.34 12.84 8.04
N PRO A 2 6.08 12.41 7.80
CA PRO A 2 5.20 13.01 6.79
C PRO A 2 4.94 14.50 6.97
N LEU A 3 4.80 14.99 8.21
CA LEU A 3 4.62 16.42 8.51
C LEU A 3 5.85 17.25 8.13
N VAL A 4 7.05 16.78 8.45
CA VAL A 4 8.31 17.44 8.07
C VAL A 4 8.51 17.35 6.55
N GLY A 5 8.17 16.21 5.93
CA GLY A 5 8.16 16.06 4.47
C GLY A 5 7.24 17.05 3.77
N GLY A 6 6.02 17.23 4.28
CA GLY A 6 5.05 18.18 3.74
C GLY A 6 5.52 19.64 3.82
N LEU A 7 6.27 20.02 4.86
CA LEU A 7 6.91 21.34 4.94
C LEU A 7 7.97 21.56 3.85
N PHE A 8 8.63 20.48 3.40
CA PHE A 8 9.59 20.51 2.29
C PHE A 8 8.97 20.15 0.92
N ASN A 9 7.63 20.18 0.81
CA ASN A 9 6.89 19.83 -0.42
C ASN A 9 7.10 18.38 -0.89
N THR A 10 7.43 17.48 0.04
CA THR A 10 7.61 16.04 -0.21
C THR A 10 6.30 15.28 0.00
N PHE A 11 6.05 14.29 -0.85
CA PHE A 11 4.89 13.42 -0.73
C PHE A 11 4.90 12.58 0.56
N PRO A 12 3.73 12.15 1.07
CA PRO A 12 3.66 11.25 2.21
C PRO A 12 4.44 9.96 1.93
N TYR A 13 5.48 9.71 2.71
CA TYR A 13 6.29 8.50 2.61
C TYR A 13 5.93 7.51 3.72
N THR A 14 5.90 6.23 3.35
CA THR A 14 5.65 5.10 4.26
C THR A 14 6.83 4.14 4.24
N SER A 15 6.93 3.26 5.24
CA SER A 15 7.97 2.24 5.31
C SER A 15 7.88 1.30 4.11
N PHE A 16 9.01 1.13 3.42
CA PHE A 16 9.08 0.29 2.23
C PHE A 16 9.41 -1.16 2.63
N SER A 17 8.44 -2.06 2.53
CA SER A 17 8.56 -3.46 2.99
C SER A 17 9.66 -4.26 2.30
N GLN A 18 10.19 -3.81 1.16
CA GLN A 18 11.33 -4.46 0.50
C GLN A 18 12.62 -4.38 1.34
N ASN A 19 12.78 -3.32 2.15
CA ASN A 19 13.97 -3.14 3.00
C ASN A 19 14.06 -4.20 4.10
N VAL A 20 12.90 -4.71 4.56
CA VAL A 20 12.82 -5.78 5.57
C VAL A 20 13.31 -7.11 5.00
N GLY A 21 12.98 -7.40 3.74
CA GLY A 21 13.47 -8.58 3.02
C GLY A 21 15.00 -8.58 2.91
N LEU A 22 15.59 -7.41 2.63
CA LEU A 22 17.05 -7.25 2.59
C LEU A 22 17.70 -7.44 3.97
N VAL A 23 17.06 -6.96 5.03
CA VAL A 23 17.51 -7.16 6.42
C VAL A 23 17.43 -8.63 6.83
N ALA A 24 16.42 -9.37 6.36
CA ALA A 24 16.30 -10.82 6.62
C ALA A 24 17.41 -11.63 5.93
N VAL A 25 17.86 -11.22 4.74
CA VAL A 25 18.96 -11.87 4.00
C VAL A 25 20.34 -11.49 4.55
N THR A 26 20.54 -10.21 4.88
CA THR A 26 21.83 -9.70 5.37
C THR A 26 22.04 -9.95 6.86
N GLY A 27 20.98 -10.18 7.64
CA GLY A 27 21.04 -10.37 9.09
C GLY A 27 21.35 -9.09 9.88
N VAL A 28 21.57 -7.96 9.21
CA VAL A 28 21.99 -6.71 9.85
C VAL A 28 20.77 -5.82 10.18
N LYS A 29 20.33 -5.86 11.44
CA LYS A 29 19.22 -5.03 11.97
C LYS A 29 19.69 -3.71 12.59
N SER A 30 20.90 -3.25 12.29
CA SER A 30 21.52 -2.11 12.98
C SER A 30 20.94 -0.77 12.52
N ARG A 31 20.47 0.05 13.49
CA ARG A 31 19.97 1.42 13.25
C ARG A 31 21.01 2.32 12.55
N PHE A 32 22.30 2.06 12.79
CA PHE A 32 23.40 2.84 12.22
C PHE A 32 23.51 2.65 10.70
N VAL A 33 23.16 1.46 10.20
CA VAL A 33 23.17 1.18 8.75
C VAL A 33 22.05 1.96 8.06
N CYS A 34 20.87 2.06 8.70
CA CYS A 34 19.77 2.88 8.19
C CYS A 34 20.14 4.37 8.16
N VAL A 35 20.78 4.89 9.23
CA VAL A 35 21.24 6.29 9.29
C VAL A 35 22.33 6.56 8.24
N ALA A 36 23.29 5.65 8.08
CA ALA A 36 24.32 5.76 7.06
C ALA A 36 23.73 5.75 5.64
N GLY A 37 22.76 4.87 5.37
CA GLY A 37 22.01 4.84 4.11
C GLY A 37 21.25 6.14 3.86
N GLY A 38 20.58 6.68 4.88
CA GLY A 38 19.92 7.98 4.81
C GLY A 38 20.88 9.13 4.50
N LEU A 39 22.05 9.16 5.13
CA LEU A 39 23.10 10.15 4.84
C LEU A 39 23.61 10.04 3.41
N ILE A 40 23.84 8.83 2.91
CA ILE A 40 24.25 8.61 1.51
C ILE A 40 23.17 9.14 0.56
N LEU A 41 21.88 8.88 0.83
CA LEU A 41 20.78 9.40 0.00
C LEU A 41 20.69 10.93 0.04
N ILE A 42 20.94 11.57 1.18
CA ILE A 42 21.01 13.04 1.28
C ILE A 42 22.15 13.58 0.41
N VAL A 43 23.35 12.99 0.53
CA VAL A 43 24.52 13.41 -0.27
C VAL A 43 24.25 13.23 -1.76
N LEU A 44 23.73 12.06 -2.17
CA LEU A 44 23.41 11.79 -3.57
C LEU A 44 22.29 12.69 -4.10
N GLY A 45 21.30 13.05 -3.27
CA GLY A 45 20.22 13.96 -3.64
C GLY A 45 20.67 15.42 -3.81
N LEU A 46 21.73 15.84 -3.11
CA LEU A 46 22.35 17.16 -3.26
C LEU A 46 23.27 17.27 -4.48
N LEU A 47 23.62 16.14 -5.12
CA LEU A 47 24.47 16.14 -6.31
C LEU A 47 23.64 16.30 -7.59
N PRO A 48 23.74 17.46 -8.29
CA PRO A 48 22.93 17.72 -9.49
C PRO A 48 23.24 16.75 -10.65
N LYS A 49 24.43 16.15 -10.67
CA LYS A 49 24.80 15.11 -11.65
C LYS A 49 23.94 13.85 -11.52
N MET A 50 23.55 13.48 -10.30
CA MET A 50 22.67 12.33 -10.06
C MET A 50 21.25 12.63 -10.55
N ALA A 51 20.77 13.85 -10.34
CA ALA A 51 19.47 14.28 -10.85
C ALA A 51 19.40 14.22 -12.38
N ALA A 52 20.44 14.72 -13.07
CA ALA A 52 20.51 14.65 -14.54
C ALA A 52 20.56 13.20 -15.06
N LEU A 53 21.23 12.30 -14.33
CA LEU A 53 21.27 10.87 -14.68
C LEU A 53 19.89 10.22 -14.53
N VAL A 54 19.15 10.54 -13.47
CA VAL A 54 17.77 10.06 -13.28
C VAL A 54 16.82 10.61 -14.35
N GLU A 55 16.98 11.87 -14.76
CA GLU A 55 16.19 12.49 -15.83
C GLU A 55 16.43 11.82 -17.19
N SER A 56 17.67 11.37 -17.45
CA SER A 56 18.01 10.65 -18.69
C SER A 56 17.49 9.21 -18.76
N LEU A 57 16.83 8.70 -17.70
CA LEU A 57 16.29 7.34 -17.70
C LEU A 57 15.10 7.22 -18.67
N PRO A 58 15.09 6.22 -19.57
CA PRO A 58 13.95 5.98 -20.44
C PRO A 58 12.69 5.67 -19.63
N THR A 59 11.55 6.15 -20.09
CA THR A 59 10.23 5.89 -19.48
C THR A 59 9.92 4.40 -19.35
N VAL A 60 10.47 3.57 -20.25
CA VAL A 60 10.35 2.10 -20.20
C VAL A 60 10.98 1.51 -18.93
N VAL A 61 12.12 2.05 -18.48
CA VAL A 61 12.81 1.58 -17.27
C VAL A 61 12.05 2.01 -16.01
N LEU A 62 11.57 3.26 -16.00
CA LEU A 62 10.69 3.77 -14.93
C LEU A 62 9.39 2.97 -14.84
N GLY A 63 8.80 2.61 -15.99
CA GLY A 63 7.63 1.73 -16.07
C GLY A 63 7.90 0.32 -15.54
N GLY A 64 9.05 -0.27 -15.88
CA GLY A 64 9.47 -1.57 -15.35
C GLY A 64 9.67 -1.55 -13.83
N ALA A 65 10.32 -0.51 -13.30
CA ALA A 65 10.47 -0.32 -11.86
C ALA A 65 9.09 -0.15 -11.16
N GLY A 66 8.19 0.62 -11.77
CA GLY A 66 6.81 0.78 -11.29
C GLY A 66 6.05 -0.55 -11.25
N LEU A 67 6.15 -1.37 -12.31
CA LEU A 67 5.50 -2.68 -12.38
C LEU A 67 6.00 -3.61 -11.27
N VAL A 68 7.30 -3.63 -10.99
CA VAL A 68 7.86 -4.42 -9.87
C VAL A 68 7.36 -3.89 -8.53
N MET A 69 7.31 -2.58 -8.32
CA MET A 69 6.79 -1.98 -7.10
C MET A 69 5.32 -2.34 -6.86
N PHE A 70 4.44 -2.14 -7.86
CA PHE A 70 3.03 -2.50 -7.74
C PHE A 70 2.81 -4.01 -7.60
N GLY A 71 3.62 -4.83 -8.27
CA GLY A 71 3.60 -6.29 -8.12
C GLY A 71 3.94 -6.73 -6.70
N MET A 72 4.98 -6.15 -6.11
CA MET A 72 5.36 -6.41 -4.72
C MET A 72 4.30 -5.94 -3.72
N VAL A 73 3.67 -4.78 -3.95
CA VAL A 73 2.53 -4.31 -3.14
C VAL A 73 1.37 -5.30 -3.20
N THR A 74 1.05 -5.80 -4.41
CA THR A 74 0.00 -6.81 -4.61
C THR A 74 0.33 -8.12 -3.89
N ALA A 75 1.57 -8.61 -4.00
CA ALA A 75 2.03 -9.81 -3.32
C ALA A 75 1.94 -9.70 -1.79
N THR A 76 2.33 -8.55 -1.22
CA THR A 76 2.16 -8.27 0.21
C THR A 76 0.68 -8.27 0.60
N GLY A 77 -0.20 -7.69 -0.22
CA GLY A 77 -1.65 -7.76 -0.02
C GLY A 77 -2.17 -9.19 0.04
N ILE A 78 -1.79 -10.04 -0.94
CA ILE A 78 -2.17 -11.46 -0.95
C ILE A 78 -1.66 -12.19 0.29
N ARG A 79 -0.42 -11.90 0.72
CA ARG A 79 0.16 -12.49 1.94
C ARG A 79 -0.64 -12.11 3.19
N ILE A 80 -1.07 -10.87 3.32
CA ILE A 80 -1.94 -10.43 4.43
C ILE A 80 -3.28 -11.19 4.38
N LEU A 81 -3.90 -11.30 3.20
CA LEU A 81 -5.13 -12.06 3.02
C LEU A 81 -4.96 -13.54 3.37
N SER A 82 -3.79 -14.14 3.10
CA SER A 82 -3.52 -15.55 3.44
C SER A 82 -3.52 -15.84 4.95
N GLY A 83 -3.42 -14.81 5.79
CA GLY A 83 -3.58 -14.92 7.24
C GLY A 83 -5.04 -14.98 7.72
N VAL A 84 -6.01 -14.76 6.82
CA VAL A 84 -7.45 -14.78 7.14
C VAL A 84 -8.02 -16.20 7.00
N GLU A 85 -8.83 -16.62 7.97
CA GLU A 85 -9.49 -17.92 7.94
C GLU A 85 -10.66 -17.92 6.93
N PHE A 86 -10.42 -18.47 5.74
CA PHE A 86 -11.45 -18.60 4.69
C PHE A 86 -12.17 -19.95 4.73
N LYS A 87 -11.64 -20.97 5.42
CA LYS A 87 -12.26 -22.31 5.45
C LYS A 87 -13.43 -22.37 6.43
N THR A 88 -13.28 -21.77 7.60
CA THR A 88 -14.29 -21.80 8.66
C THR A 88 -15.39 -20.76 8.44
N ASN A 89 -15.05 -19.60 7.86
CA ASN A 89 -15.98 -18.50 7.65
C ASN A 89 -16.07 -18.12 6.16
N ARG A 90 -17.11 -18.63 5.49
CA ARG A 90 -17.38 -18.37 4.06
C ARG A 90 -17.68 -16.89 3.76
N TYR A 91 -18.10 -16.11 4.76
CA TYR A 91 -18.37 -14.69 4.58
C TYR A 91 -17.10 -13.89 4.32
N ASN A 92 -15.94 -14.29 4.85
CA ASN A 92 -14.66 -13.62 4.62
C ASN A 92 -14.28 -13.60 3.13
N ALA A 93 -14.50 -14.71 2.42
CA ALA A 93 -14.24 -14.79 0.99
C ALA A 93 -15.20 -13.90 0.17
N LEU A 94 -16.47 -13.83 0.58
CA LEU A 94 -17.47 -12.96 -0.03
C LEU A 94 -17.13 -11.47 0.17
N VAL A 95 -16.74 -11.08 1.39
CA VAL A 95 -16.31 -9.72 1.71
C VAL A 95 -15.17 -9.28 0.80
N VAL A 96 -14.13 -10.11 0.66
CA VAL A 96 -12.98 -9.83 -0.21
C VAL A 96 -13.39 -9.72 -1.67
N ALA A 97 -14.16 -10.69 -2.19
CA ALA A 97 -14.57 -10.72 -3.59
C ALA A 97 -15.42 -9.49 -3.97
N VAL A 98 -16.38 -9.14 -3.12
CA VAL A 98 -17.25 -7.97 -3.35
C VAL A 98 -16.48 -6.67 -3.20
N ALA A 99 -15.60 -6.54 -2.20
CA ALA A 99 -14.79 -5.35 -2.01
C ALA A 99 -13.87 -5.07 -3.20
N ILE A 100 -13.17 -6.09 -3.71
CA ILE A 100 -12.33 -5.96 -4.92
C ILE A 100 -13.20 -5.61 -6.13
N GLY A 101 -14.36 -6.25 -6.28
CA GLY A 101 -15.30 -5.95 -7.36
C GLY A 101 -15.75 -4.48 -7.37
N VAL A 102 -16.12 -3.95 -6.20
CA VAL A 102 -16.51 -2.54 -6.03
C VAL A 102 -15.33 -1.60 -6.28
N GLY A 103 -14.12 -1.96 -5.83
CA GLY A 103 -12.90 -1.21 -6.09
C GLY A 103 -12.51 -1.07 -7.57
N MET A 104 -12.91 -2.04 -8.40
CA MET A 104 -12.64 -2.07 -9.83
C MET A 104 -13.66 -1.28 -10.66
N VAL A 105 -14.78 -0.85 -10.08
CA VAL A 105 -15.84 -0.10 -10.78
C VAL A 105 -15.32 1.16 -11.48
N PRO A 106 -14.45 2.01 -10.89
CA PRO A 106 -13.95 3.19 -11.57
C PRO A 106 -13.10 2.88 -12.81
N LEU A 107 -12.47 1.71 -12.83
CA LEU A 107 -11.64 1.24 -13.95
C LEU A 107 -12.50 0.63 -15.06
N VAL A 108 -13.49 -0.19 -14.71
CA VAL A 108 -14.32 -0.94 -15.66
C VAL A 108 -15.47 -0.10 -16.22
N ALA A 109 -16.02 0.82 -15.42
CA ALA A 109 -17.18 1.63 -15.79
C ALA A 109 -16.92 3.13 -15.53
N PRO A 110 -16.06 3.80 -16.33
CA PRO A 110 -15.72 5.21 -16.13
C PRO A 110 -16.92 6.16 -16.30
N ASN A 111 -17.97 5.72 -17.01
CA ASN A 111 -19.22 6.48 -17.18
C ASN A 111 -20.14 6.46 -15.95
N PHE A 112 -19.86 5.63 -14.94
CA PHE A 112 -20.65 5.58 -13.70
C PHE A 112 -20.57 6.90 -12.91
N LYS A 113 -19.54 7.72 -13.17
CA LYS A 113 -19.35 9.08 -12.62
C LYS A 113 -20.48 10.05 -12.94
N GLN A 114 -21.21 9.81 -14.03
CA GLN A 114 -22.29 10.68 -14.53
C GLN A 114 -23.55 10.63 -13.65
N TRP A 115 -23.71 9.56 -12.87
CA TRP A 115 -24.88 9.33 -12.03
C TRP A 115 -24.67 9.76 -10.56
N MET A 116 -23.55 10.42 -10.23
CA MET A 116 -23.16 10.70 -8.84
C MET A 116 -22.83 12.19 -8.58
N PRO A 117 -23.10 12.73 -7.37
CA PRO A 117 -22.87 14.15 -7.06
C PRO A 117 -21.41 14.59 -7.24
N HIS A 118 -21.19 15.78 -7.81
CA HIS A 118 -19.86 16.31 -8.12
C HIS A 118 -18.91 16.42 -6.91
N GLY A 119 -19.44 16.55 -5.68
CA GLY A 119 -18.64 16.57 -4.46
C GLY A 119 -17.97 15.23 -4.09
N LEU A 120 -18.43 14.11 -4.65
CA LEU A 120 -17.89 12.78 -4.36
C LEU A 120 -16.94 12.26 -5.45
N HIS A 121 -16.78 12.97 -6.57
CA HIS A 121 -15.94 12.52 -7.69
C HIS A 121 -14.52 12.10 -7.29
N PRO A 122 -13.76 12.86 -6.47
CA PRO A 122 -12.41 12.46 -6.08
C PRO A 122 -12.37 11.19 -5.21
N LEU A 123 -13.42 10.96 -4.42
CA LEU A 123 -13.53 9.80 -3.53
C LEU A 123 -13.87 8.54 -4.32
N ILE A 124 -14.70 8.66 -5.35
CA ILE A 124 -15.14 7.55 -6.22
C ILE A 124 -14.04 7.17 -7.23
N GLU A 125 -13.22 8.13 -7.66
CA GLU A 125 -12.08 7.81 -8.55
C GLU A 125 -11.01 6.97 -7.86
N SER A 126 -10.92 7.02 -6.53
CA SER A 126 -10.01 6.17 -5.77
C SER A 126 -10.61 4.79 -5.55
N GLY A 127 -10.29 3.86 -6.46
CA GLY A 127 -10.66 2.44 -6.31
C GLY A 127 -10.17 1.81 -5.00
N ILE A 128 -9.05 2.30 -4.46
CA ILE A 128 -8.51 1.87 -3.15
C ILE A 128 -9.49 2.26 -2.03
N LEU A 129 -9.96 3.52 -2.01
CA LEU A 129 -10.92 3.98 -0.99
C LEU A 129 -12.24 3.20 -1.08
N LEU A 130 -12.76 3.00 -2.29
CA LEU A 130 -13.97 2.22 -2.50
C LEU A 130 -13.82 0.77 -2.02
N THR A 131 -12.68 0.14 -2.33
CA THR A 131 -12.35 -1.21 -1.83
C THR A 131 -12.34 -1.23 -0.30
N SER A 132 -11.65 -0.29 0.33
CA SER A 132 -11.52 -0.22 1.79
C SER A 132 -12.87 0.01 2.47
N ILE A 133 -13.68 0.95 1.98
CA ILE A 133 -15.00 1.24 2.56
C ILE A 133 -15.92 0.02 2.39
N ALA A 134 -15.96 -0.59 1.20
CA ALA A 134 -16.76 -1.78 0.95
C ALA A 134 -16.33 -2.93 1.86
N ALA A 135 -15.02 -3.21 1.96
CA ALA A 135 -14.48 -4.26 2.82
C ALA A 135 -14.85 -4.02 4.29
N LEU A 136 -14.71 -2.79 4.80
CA LEU A 136 -15.05 -2.44 6.17
C LEU A 136 -16.53 -2.61 6.47
N LEU A 137 -17.41 -2.09 5.60
CA LEU A 137 -18.86 -2.19 5.78
C LEU A 137 -19.34 -3.64 5.72
N LEU A 138 -18.85 -4.41 4.74
CA LEU A 138 -19.20 -5.81 4.57
C LEU A 138 -18.67 -6.65 5.73
N ASN A 139 -17.44 -6.41 6.18
CA ASN A 139 -16.87 -7.10 7.34
C ASN A 139 -17.67 -6.80 8.62
N LEU A 140 -18.06 -5.53 8.83
CA LEU A 140 -18.86 -5.14 9.98
C LEU A 140 -20.28 -5.75 9.92
N TYR A 141 -20.87 -5.85 8.73
CA TYR A 141 -22.20 -6.45 8.55
C TYR A 141 -22.21 -7.97 8.75
N PHE A 142 -21.27 -8.70 8.14
CA PHE A 142 -21.25 -10.16 8.17
C PHE A 142 -20.55 -10.75 9.41
N ASN A 143 -19.49 -10.10 9.88
CA ASN A 143 -18.66 -10.61 10.99
C ASN A 143 -18.96 -9.90 12.32
N GLY A 144 -19.73 -8.80 12.29
CA GLY A 144 -20.01 -7.97 13.46
C GLY A 144 -18.77 -7.25 13.99
N ALA A 145 -18.95 -6.35 14.96
CA ALA A 145 -17.84 -5.72 15.70
C ALA A 145 -17.14 -6.67 16.69
N GLN A 146 -17.57 -7.95 16.75
CA GLN A 146 -17.07 -8.96 17.67
C GLN A 146 -15.97 -9.85 17.07
N GLY A 147 -15.56 -9.59 15.82
CA GLY A 147 -14.36 -10.16 15.18
C GLY A 147 -13.08 -9.67 15.84
N ASP A 148 -12.85 -10.19 17.04
CA ASP A 148 -11.61 -10.37 17.77
C ASP A 148 -10.56 -9.26 17.68
N ALA A 149 -10.51 -8.44 18.74
CA ALA A 149 -9.36 -7.59 19.03
C ALA A 149 -8.03 -8.39 18.98
N ARG A 150 -8.05 -9.72 19.14
CA ARG A 150 -6.88 -10.58 18.94
C ARG A 150 -6.48 -10.78 17.48
N ASP A 151 -7.41 -10.88 16.54
CA ASP A 151 -7.11 -11.01 15.11
C ASP A 151 -6.64 -9.69 14.52
N ALA A 152 -7.23 -8.57 14.95
CA ALA A 152 -6.76 -7.23 14.62
C ALA A 152 -5.34 -6.97 15.18
N VAL A 153 -5.07 -7.41 16.42
CA VAL A 153 -3.74 -7.32 17.03
C VAL A 153 -2.75 -8.30 16.40
N ALA A 154 -3.16 -9.49 15.97
CA ALA A 154 -2.31 -10.45 15.27
C ALA A 154 -1.96 -9.98 13.85
N ALA A 155 -2.92 -9.41 13.13
CA ALA A 155 -2.70 -8.78 11.82
C ALA A 155 -1.83 -7.52 11.93
N ALA A 156 -2.05 -6.69 12.95
CA ALA A 156 -1.19 -5.54 13.27
C ALA A 156 0.23 -6.00 13.66
N ARG A 157 0.37 -7.07 14.45
CA ARG A 157 1.69 -7.66 14.77
C ARG A 157 2.39 -8.25 13.56
N GLN A 158 1.67 -8.79 12.57
CA GLN A 158 2.28 -9.19 11.30
C GLN A 158 2.73 -7.98 10.48
N ALA A 159 2.02 -6.85 10.56
CA ALA A 159 2.45 -5.59 9.97
C ALA A 159 3.62 -4.91 10.71
N ASP A 160 3.71 -5.06 12.04
CA ASP A 160 4.76 -4.51 12.92
C ASP A 160 5.98 -5.44 13.06
N ALA A 161 5.85 -6.73 12.72
CA ALA A 161 6.98 -7.66 12.64
C ALA A 161 7.80 -7.46 11.34
N HIS A 162 7.46 -6.44 10.55
CA HIS A 162 8.15 -6.00 9.35
C HIS A 162 8.97 -4.74 9.61
#